data_AF-A0A7S3TMX3-F1
#
_entry.id   AF-A0A7S3TMX3-F1
#
_cell.length_a   1.000
_cell.length_b   1.000
_cell.length_c   1.000
_cell.angle_alpha   90.00
_cell.angle_beta   90.00
_cell.angle_gamma   90.00
#
_symmetry.space_group_name_H-M   'P 1'
#
loop_
_entity.id
_entity.type
_entity.pdbx_description
1 polymer ?
#
loop_
_entity_poly.entity_id
_entity_poly.type
_entity_poly.pdbx_seq_one_letter_code
_entity_poly.pdbx_strand_id
1 'polypeptide(L)'
;LGAAQDVPPSQVLQESMPLTIKLRELNAEAGAENLFQDSPQALADTAKNRAKVTYWKTKLQVRPVYDFQIHTASSLASGPFRRLKGHPELGVYTPHLYLSDFWLLEKEYTPLNETLAESPLNLTLSYETISLWKWSLQTQMADQWMQQSEWGLTDTQRDSFMLKRLILDTNPWILAFSGAFIAMHTLFSMLAFKNDIQFWAKNESMQGLSARSMVISWFCQVITGLYLLDSQETSK
;
A
#
# COMPACT_ATOMS: atom_id res chain seq x y z
N LEU A 1 23.44 -41.91 4.13
CA LEU A 1 22.17 -41.57 4.82
C LEU A 1 22.51 -41.37 6.28
N GLY A 2 23.02 -40.19 6.63
CA GLY A 2 23.37 -39.83 8.00
C GLY A 2 22.11 -39.66 8.82
N ALA A 3 22.14 -40.12 10.07
CA ALA A 3 21.05 -40.04 11.02
C ALA A 3 20.43 -38.63 11.02
N ALA A 4 19.12 -38.54 10.81
CA ALA A 4 18.35 -37.35 11.10
C ALA A 4 18.38 -37.15 12.62
N GLN A 5 19.41 -36.44 13.07
CA GLN A 5 19.53 -35.96 14.44
C GLN A 5 18.31 -35.08 14.69
N ASP A 6 17.51 -35.40 15.70
CA ASP A 6 16.29 -34.64 16.05
C ASP A 6 16.64 -33.16 16.14
N VAL A 7 16.20 -32.40 15.13
CA VAL A 7 16.43 -30.95 15.08
C VAL A 7 15.67 -30.36 16.27
N PRO A 8 16.35 -29.61 17.16
CA PRO A 8 15.69 -28.99 18.30
C PRO A 8 14.48 -28.18 17.82
N PRO A 9 13.31 -28.26 18.48
CA PRO A 9 12.12 -27.53 18.05
C PRO A 9 12.31 -26.01 18.01
N SER A 10 13.32 -25.48 18.72
CA SER A 10 13.75 -24.08 18.66
C SER A 10 14.41 -23.67 17.34
N GLN A 11 14.90 -24.62 16.54
CA GLN A 11 15.54 -24.39 15.24
C GLN A 11 14.61 -24.66 14.05
N VAL A 12 13.38 -25.15 14.31
CA VAL A 12 12.39 -25.41 13.27
C VAL A 12 11.66 -24.12 12.93
N LEU A 13 11.80 -23.69 11.67
CA LEU A 13 11.08 -22.55 11.11
C LEU A 13 9.69 -22.98 10.65
N GLN A 14 8.66 -22.54 11.37
CA GLN A 14 7.27 -22.75 10.98
C GLN A 14 6.60 -21.40 10.72
N GLU A 15 6.27 -21.15 9.46
CA GLU A 15 5.51 -19.99 9.01
C GLU A 15 4.27 -20.47 8.26
N SER A 16 3.15 -19.77 8.45
CA SER A 16 1.87 -20.11 7.81
C SER A 16 1.28 -18.87 7.16
N MET A 17 0.71 -19.05 5.96
CA MET A 17 0.09 -17.97 5.21
C MET A 17 -1.25 -18.44 4.63
N PRO A 18 -2.33 -17.65 4.74
CA PRO A 18 -3.59 -17.99 4.10
C PRO A 18 -3.46 -17.87 2.57
N LEU A 19 -3.83 -18.96 1.88
CA LEU A 19 -3.91 -19.02 0.41
C LEU A 19 -5.20 -18.39 -0.13
N THR A 20 -6.17 -18.14 0.74
CA THR A 20 -7.43 -17.49 0.41
C THR A 20 -7.52 -16.12 1.05
N ILE A 21 -8.02 -15.13 0.32
CA ILE A 21 -8.26 -13.78 0.83
C ILE A 21 -9.63 -13.28 0.36
N LYS A 22 -10.33 -12.54 1.23
CA LYS A 22 -11.59 -11.87 0.87
C LYS A 22 -11.25 -10.52 0.28
N LEU A 23 -11.54 -10.34 -1.01
CA LEU A 23 -11.34 -9.10 -1.75
C LEU A 23 -12.67 -8.63 -2.32
N ARG A 24 -12.78 -7.35 -2.66
CA ARG A 24 -13.86 -6.91 -3.56
C ARG A 24 -13.68 -7.54 -4.93
N GLU A 25 -14.75 -7.56 -5.71
CA GLU A 25 -14.73 -8.17 -7.05
C GLU A 25 -13.63 -7.57 -7.93
N LEU A 26 -12.76 -8.45 -8.42
CA LEU A 26 -11.59 -8.17 -9.28
C LEU A 26 -11.96 -8.33 -10.77
N ASN A 27 -12.89 -9.21 -11.11
CA ASN A 27 -13.26 -9.46 -12.49
C ASN A 27 -14.32 -8.47 -13.02
N ALA A 28 -14.00 -7.96 -14.21
CA ALA A 28 -14.88 -7.43 -15.25
C ALA A 28 -15.41 -5.99 -15.06
N GLU A 29 -14.86 -5.09 -15.87
CA GLU A 29 -15.55 -4.16 -16.81
C GLU A 29 -16.75 -3.31 -16.34
N ALA A 30 -17.16 -3.36 -15.07
CA ALA A 30 -18.18 -2.53 -14.44
C ALA A 30 -17.56 -1.20 -13.99
N GLY A 31 -16.99 -0.50 -14.98
CA GLY A 31 -16.19 0.72 -14.82
C GLY A 31 -15.63 1.26 -16.14
N ALA A 32 -16.07 0.74 -17.30
CA ALA A 32 -16.28 1.61 -18.46
C ALA A 32 -17.54 2.49 -18.26
N GLU A 33 -17.91 2.76 -17.01
CA GLU A 33 -18.73 3.91 -16.64
C GLU A 33 -17.99 5.15 -17.11
N ASN A 34 -18.69 5.98 -17.87
CA ASN A 34 -18.11 7.13 -18.53
C ASN A 34 -17.40 7.98 -17.48
N LEU A 35 -16.06 8.02 -17.53
CA LEU A 35 -15.20 8.79 -16.63
C LEU A 35 -15.53 10.30 -16.57
N PHE A 36 -16.37 10.74 -17.51
CA PHE A 36 -16.83 12.10 -17.71
C PHE A 36 -18.31 12.32 -17.34
N GLN A 37 -19.04 11.27 -17.00
CA GLN A 37 -20.50 11.33 -16.81
C GLN A 37 -20.90 11.06 -15.36
N ASP A 38 -20.14 10.25 -14.61
CA ASP A 38 -20.40 10.00 -13.20
C ASP A 38 -19.52 10.87 -12.28
N SER A 39 -20.16 11.50 -11.30
CA SER A 39 -19.49 12.24 -10.24
C SER A 39 -18.52 11.31 -9.49
N PRO A 40 -17.28 11.73 -9.16
CA PRO A 40 -16.28 10.90 -8.47
C PRO A 40 -16.78 10.22 -7.18
N GLN A 41 -17.80 10.79 -6.53
CA GLN A 41 -18.43 10.26 -5.33
C GLN A 41 -19.36 9.07 -5.61
N ALA A 42 -20.12 9.07 -6.71
CA ALA A 42 -21.03 7.97 -7.06
C ALA A 42 -20.28 6.66 -7.35
N LEU A 43 -19.10 6.77 -7.99
CA LEU A 43 -18.18 5.67 -8.23
C LEU A 43 -17.59 5.12 -6.91
N ALA A 44 -17.29 6.00 -5.95
CA ALA A 44 -16.72 5.63 -4.66
C ALA A 44 -17.75 4.91 -3.74
N ASP A 45 -19.01 5.35 -3.76
CA ASP A 45 -20.08 4.74 -2.97
C ASP A 45 -20.54 3.39 -3.55
N THR A 46 -20.59 3.28 -4.87
CA THR A 46 -20.83 1.99 -5.56
C THR A 46 -19.69 1.00 -5.28
N ALA A 47 -18.44 1.47 -5.26
CA ALA A 47 -17.28 0.64 -4.91
C ALA A 47 -17.27 0.20 -3.44
N LYS A 48 -17.78 1.01 -2.50
CA LYS A 48 -17.89 0.64 -1.07
C LYS A 48 -18.93 -0.46 -0.82
N ASN A 49 -20.00 -0.50 -1.60
CA ASN A 49 -21.10 -1.46 -1.44
C ASN A 49 -20.90 -2.80 -2.19
N ARG A 50 -19.79 -2.99 -2.93
CA ARG A 50 -19.53 -4.27 -3.62
C ARG A 50 -19.29 -5.39 -2.61
N ALA A 51 -19.94 -6.53 -2.85
CA ALA A 51 -19.78 -7.72 -2.03
C ALA A 51 -18.32 -8.20 -2.02
N LYS A 52 -17.84 -8.67 -0.88
CA LYS A 52 -16.52 -9.28 -0.75
C LYS A 52 -16.59 -10.73 -1.19
N VAL A 53 -15.86 -11.08 -2.25
CA VAL A 53 -15.72 -12.44 -2.78
C VAL A 53 -14.42 -13.05 -2.27
N THR A 54 -14.41 -14.37 -2.06
CA THR A 54 -13.20 -15.08 -1.63
C THR A 54 -12.38 -15.46 -2.86
N TYR A 55 -11.09 -15.12 -2.86
CA TYR A 55 -10.16 -15.41 -3.94
C TYR A 55 -9.08 -16.39 -3.49
N TRP A 56 -8.69 -17.27 -4.43
CA TRP A 56 -7.55 -18.17 -4.34
C TRP A 56 -6.30 -17.52 -4.95
N LYS A 57 -5.17 -17.59 -4.25
CA LYS A 57 -3.87 -17.14 -4.74
C LYS A 57 -3.23 -18.23 -5.61
N THR A 58 -3.00 -17.94 -6.89
CA THR A 58 -2.39 -18.92 -7.81
C THR A 58 -0.87 -18.97 -7.74
N LYS A 59 -0.24 -18.01 -7.04
CA LYS A 59 1.22 -17.92 -6.88
C LYS A 59 1.60 -17.56 -5.46
N LEU A 60 2.64 -18.22 -4.95
CA LEU A 60 3.21 -17.97 -3.63
C LEU A 60 4.73 -17.90 -3.74
N GLN A 61 5.33 -16.84 -3.20
CA GLN A 61 6.78 -16.66 -3.19
C GLN A 61 7.34 -16.96 -1.81
N VAL A 62 8.26 -17.92 -1.73
CA VAL A 62 9.00 -18.26 -0.51
C VAL A 62 10.37 -17.60 -0.60
N ARG A 63 10.62 -16.61 0.26
CA ARG A 63 11.80 -15.75 0.14
C ARG A 63 12.59 -15.72 1.45
N PRO A 64 13.66 -16.51 1.62
CA PRO A 64 14.52 -16.35 2.78
C PRO A 64 15.19 -14.97 2.73
N VAL A 65 15.12 -14.25 3.85
CA VAL A 65 15.74 -12.93 3.98
C VAL A 65 17.23 -13.11 4.25
N TYR A 66 18.03 -12.50 3.39
CA TYR A 66 19.48 -12.47 3.50
C TYR A 66 19.92 -11.17 4.17
N ASP A 67 20.66 -11.33 5.27
CA ASP A 67 21.05 -10.24 6.15
C ASP A 67 22.53 -10.39 6.59
N PHE A 68 23.21 -9.25 6.64
CA PHE A 68 24.60 -9.09 7.04
C PHE A 68 24.79 -8.05 8.15
N GLN A 69 23.71 -7.42 8.60
CA GLN A 69 23.75 -6.33 9.57
C GLN A 69 23.72 -6.88 11.00
N ILE A 70 24.39 -6.17 11.90
CA ILE A 70 24.32 -6.44 13.33
C ILE A 70 23.12 -5.69 13.88
N HIS A 71 22.16 -6.43 14.42
CA HIS A 71 20.98 -5.86 15.06
C HIS A 71 21.19 -5.66 16.54
N THR A 72 20.72 -4.54 17.05
CA THR A 72 20.61 -4.29 18.49
C THR A 72 19.21 -4.66 18.96
N ALA A 73 19.03 -4.85 20.27
CA ALA A 73 17.70 -5.10 20.83
C ALA A 73 16.71 -3.97 20.50
N SER A 74 17.18 -2.73 20.40
CA SER A 74 16.36 -1.58 19.99
C SER A 74 15.95 -1.63 18.52
N SER A 75 16.86 -2.04 17.61
CA SER A 75 16.52 -2.12 16.18
C SER A 75 15.47 -3.21 15.91
N LEU A 76 15.58 -4.36 16.58
CA LEU A 76 14.59 -5.45 16.53
C LEU A 76 13.21 -5.03 17.05
N ALA A 77 13.13 -4.05 17.95
CA ALA A 77 11.87 -3.56 18.49
C ALA A 77 11.16 -2.53 17.58
N SER A 78 11.67 -2.24 16.38
CA SER A 78 11.17 -1.16 15.52
C SER A 78 10.92 -1.60 14.08
N GLY A 79 9.90 -1.00 13.46
CA GLY A 79 9.58 -1.20 12.04
C GLY A 79 9.41 -2.67 11.64
N PRO A 80 9.91 -3.07 10.45
CA PRO A 80 9.75 -4.43 9.94
C PRO A 80 10.56 -5.47 10.73
N PHE A 81 11.62 -5.06 11.43
CA PHE A 81 12.50 -5.94 12.21
C PHE A 81 11.81 -6.58 13.42
N ARG A 82 10.65 -6.05 13.84
CA ARG A 82 9.77 -6.67 14.86
C ARG A 82 9.34 -8.09 14.51
N ARG A 83 9.38 -8.44 13.22
CA ARG A 83 9.03 -9.78 12.71
C ARG A 83 10.19 -10.78 12.85
N LEU A 84 11.40 -10.32 13.19
CA LEU A 84 12.54 -11.16 13.47
C LEU A 84 12.46 -11.66 14.92
N LYS A 85 12.56 -12.98 15.11
CA LYS A 85 12.59 -13.59 16.45
C LYS A 85 14.04 -13.62 16.94
N GLY A 86 14.36 -12.75 17.90
CA GLY A 86 15.66 -12.73 18.58
C GLY A 86 15.76 -13.78 19.68
N HIS A 87 16.96 -14.35 19.86
CA HIS A 87 17.32 -15.23 20.97
C HIS A 87 18.43 -14.56 21.81
N PRO A 88 18.07 -13.76 22.84
CA PRO A 88 19.03 -12.97 23.62
C PRO A 88 20.14 -13.81 24.26
N GLU A 89 19.81 -15.02 24.71
CA GLU A 89 20.73 -15.97 25.37
C GLU A 89 21.93 -16.34 24.49
N LEU A 90 21.73 -16.36 23.17
CA LEU A 90 22.73 -16.78 22.19
C LEU A 90 23.30 -15.60 21.39
N GLY A 91 22.77 -14.38 21.59
CA GLY A 91 23.15 -13.21 20.81
C GLY A 91 22.85 -13.33 19.31
N VAL A 92 21.93 -14.22 18.92
CA VAL A 92 21.53 -14.47 17.52
C VAL A 92 20.03 -14.25 17.34
N TYR A 93 19.60 -14.08 16.10
CA TYR A 93 18.19 -14.08 15.73
C TYR A 93 17.94 -15.18 14.68
N THR A 94 16.70 -15.64 14.62
CA THR A 94 16.30 -16.70 13.71
C THR A 94 16.14 -16.15 12.29
N PRO A 95 16.71 -16.82 11.26
CA PRO A 95 16.56 -16.38 9.87
C PRO A 95 15.09 -16.23 9.49
N HIS A 96 14.71 -15.09 8.92
CA HIS A 96 13.31 -14.83 8.58
C HIS A 96 12.98 -15.39 7.20
N LEU A 97 11.93 -16.22 7.14
CA LEU A 97 11.37 -16.73 5.90
C LEU A 97 10.19 -15.85 5.50
N TYR A 98 10.38 -15.04 4.47
CA TYR A 98 9.33 -14.15 3.98
C TYR A 98 8.44 -14.87 2.97
N LEU A 99 7.24 -15.27 3.40
CA LEU A 99 6.17 -15.74 2.51
C LEU A 99 5.47 -14.51 1.91
N SER A 100 5.78 -14.21 0.65
CA SER A 100 5.35 -12.98 0.00
C SER A 100 4.24 -13.20 -1.02
N ASP A 101 3.20 -12.40 -0.91
CA ASP A 101 2.20 -12.10 -1.94
C ASP A 101 2.32 -10.64 -2.43
N PHE A 102 3.44 -9.97 -2.14
CA PHE A 102 3.61 -8.54 -2.42
C PHE A 102 3.49 -8.24 -3.92
N TRP A 103 4.10 -9.05 -4.78
CA TRP A 103 4.03 -8.89 -6.24
C TRP A 103 2.88 -9.66 -6.89
N LEU A 104 1.92 -10.17 -6.11
CA LEU A 104 0.75 -10.85 -6.63
C LEU A 104 -0.21 -9.81 -7.24
N LEU A 105 -0.46 -9.93 -8.54
CA LEU A 105 -1.36 -9.06 -9.30
C LEU A 105 -2.79 -9.63 -9.33
N GLU A 106 -3.75 -8.79 -9.71
CA GLU A 106 -5.16 -9.15 -9.89
C GLU A 106 -5.38 -10.43 -10.71
N LYS A 107 -4.66 -10.58 -11.83
CA LYS A 107 -4.72 -11.76 -12.70
C LYS A 107 -4.30 -13.08 -12.03
N GLU A 108 -3.60 -13.00 -10.91
CA GLU A 108 -3.12 -14.16 -10.14
C GLU A 108 -4.08 -14.52 -8.98
N TYR A 109 -5.25 -13.88 -8.93
CA TYR A 109 -6.34 -14.24 -8.03
C TYR A 109 -7.48 -14.89 -8.81
N THR A 110 -7.92 -16.07 -8.38
CA THR A 110 -9.07 -16.79 -8.97
C THR A 110 -10.25 -16.74 -8.00
N PRO A 111 -11.44 -16.25 -8.39
CA PRO A 111 -12.60 -16.23 -7.50
C PRO A 111 -13.03 -17.67 -7.18
N LEU A 112 -13.26 -17.96 -5.91
CA LEU A 112 -13.76 -19.27 -5.48
C LEU A 112 -15.28 -19.28 -5.57
N ASN A 113 -15.78 -19.95 -6.61
CA ASN A 113 -17.21 -20.21 -6.85
C ASN A 113 -17.52 -21.71 -6.74
N GLU A 114 -18.79 -22.07 -6.60
CA GLU A 114 -19.24 -23.48 -6.50
C GLU A 114 -18.80 -24.33 -7.69
N THR A 115 -18.72 -23.75 -8.89
CA THR A 115 -18.25 -24.41 -10.12
C THR A 115 -16.77 -24.79 -10.10
N LEU A 116 -15.96 -24.12 -9.27
CA LEU A 116 -14.52 -24.37 -9.15
C LEU A 116 -14.19 -25.35 -8.02
N ALA A 117 -15.18 -25.80 -7.25
CA ALA A 117 -14.98 -26.76 -6.16
C ALA A 117 -14.42 -28.12 -6.65
N GLU A 118 -14.69 -28.47 -7.91
CA GLU A 118 -14.27 -29.74 -8.51
C GLU A 118 -13.05 -29.61 -9.44
N SER A 119 -12.56 -28.38 -9.68
CA SER A 119 -11.42 -28.12 -10.57
C SER A 119 -10.10 -28.12 -9.79
N PRO A 120 -9.01 -28.67 -10.35
CA PRO A 120 -7.69 -28.52 -9.73
C PRO A 120 -7.30 -27.04 -9.72
N LEU A 121 -7.00 -26.52 -8.53
CA LEU A 121 -6.48 -25.17 -8.33
C LEU A 121 -4.97 -25.17 -8.56
N ASN A 122 -4.52 -24.44 -9.58
CA ASN A 122 -3.09 -24.33 -9.87
C ASN A 122 -2.41 -23.43 -8.84
N LEU A 123 -1.31 -23.91 -8.25
CA LEU A 123 -0.46 -23.16 -7.34
C LEU A 123 0.99 -23.20 -7.83
N THR A 124 1.53 -22.03 -8.18
CA THR A 124 2.92 -21.86 -8.57
C THR A 124 3.75 -21.40 -7.38
N LEU A 125 4.71 -22.23 -6.98
CA LEU A 125 5.67 -21.88 -5.93
C LEU A 125 6.92 -21.29 -6.57
N SER A 126 7.34 -20.13 -6.10
CA SER A 126 8.61 -19.50 -6.50
C SER A 126 9.51 -19.35 -5.28
N TYR A 127 10.79 -19.72 -5.44
CA TYR A 127 11.78 -19.61 -4.38
C TYR A 127 12.88 -18.64 -4.80
N GLU A 128 13.07 -17.56 -4.03
CA GLU A 128 14.06 -16.52 -4.35
C GLU A 128 14.54 -15.82 -3.07
N THR A 129 15.84 -15.64 -2.89
CA THR A 129 16.39 -14.87 -1.76
C THR A 129 16.04 -13.38 -1.89
N ILE A 130 15.78 -12.69 -0.77
CA ILE A 130 15.55 -11.24 -0.75
C ILE A 130 16.53 -10.55 0.20
N SER A 131 17.05 -9.38 -0.16
CA SER A 131 17.87 -8.59 0.75
C SER A 131 17.04 -7.93 1.85
N LEU A 132 17.64 -7.74 3.03
CA LEU A 132 16.99 -7.10 4.18
C LEU A 132 16.33 -5.75 3.84
N TRP A 133 17.00 -4.88 3.08
CA TRP A 133 16.44 -3.59 2.66
C TRP A 133 15.20 -3.73 1.78
N LYS A 134 15.22 -4.63 0.79
CA LYS A 134 14.07 -4.86 -0.10
C LYS A 134 12.88 -5.41 0.69
N TRP A 135 13.13 -6.36 1.57
CA TRP A 135 12.10 -6.91 2.47
C TRP A 135 11.52 -5.84 3.40
N SER A 136 12.39 -5.02 4.00
CA SER A 136 12.01 -3.91 4.88
C SER A 136 11.11 -2.90 4.15
N LEU A 137 11.46 -2.52 2.92
CA LEU A 137 10.66 -1.61 2.11
C LEU A 137 9.29 -2.20 1.75
N GLN A 138 9.25 -3.45 1.28
CA GLN A 138 8.01 -4.15 0.93
C GLN A 138 7.07 -4.29 2.14
N THR A 139 7.64 -4.64 3.30
CA THR A 139 6.89 -4.79 4.54
C THR A 139 6.30 -3.46 4.99
N GLN A 140 7.08 -2.38 4.96
CA GLN A 140 6.58 -1.05 5.32
C GLN A 140 5.46 -0.59 4.38
N MET A 141 5.61 -0.78 3.07
CA MET A 141 4.54 -0.45 2.11
C MET A 141 3.27 -1.25 2.39
N ALA A 142 3.38 -2.55 2.65
CA ALA A 142 2.24 -3.40 2.98
C ALA A 142 1.54 -2.95 4.27
N ASP A 143 2.30 -2.59 5.30
CA ASP A 143 1.75 -2.09 6.57
C ASP A 143 1.06 -0.73 6.38
N GLN A 144 1.59 0.14 5.52
CA GLN A 144 0.94 1.40 5.17
C GLN A 144 -0.37 1.19 4.39
N TRP A 145 -0.40 0.28 3.42
CA TRP A 145 -1.64 -0.05 2.71
C TRP A 145 -2.69 -0.66 3.62
N MET A 146 -2.28 -1.50 4.58
CA MET A 146 -3.17 -2.06 5.58
C MET A 146 -3.75 -0.96 6.49
N GLN A 147 -2.91 -0.07 7.02
CA GLN A 147 -3.36 1.08 7.83
C GLN A 147 -4.30 2.00 7.05
N GLN A 148 -3.97 2.30 5.78
CA GLN A 148 -4.82 3.12 4.91
C GLN A 148 -6.16 2.42 4.60
N SER A 149 -6.15 1.09 4.50
CA SER A 149 -7.37 0.29 4.34
C SER A 149 -8.26 0.34 5.57
N GLU A 150 -7.68 0.35 6.77
CA GLU A 150 -8.40 0.45 8.04
C GLU A 150 -9.05 1.83 8.21
N TRP A 151 -8.37 2.89 7.75
CA TRP A 151 -8.89 4.27 7.82
C TRP A 151 -9.96 4.57 6.77
N GLY A 152 -10.27 3.64 5.85
CA GLY A 152 -11.38 3.74 4.90
C GLY A 152 -11.29 4.92 3.93
N LEU A 153 -10.11 5.55 3.81
CA LEU A 153 -9.92 6.84 3.13
C LEU A 153 -9.88 6.70 1.60
N THR A 154 -9.66 5.49 1.07
CA THR A 154 -9.50 5.19 -0.37
C THR A 154 -9.76 3.71 -0.67
N ASP A 155 -9.97 3.37 -1.95
CA ASP A 155 -9.96 1.98 -2.43
C ASP A 155 -8.52 1.44 -2.52
N THR A 156 -7.89 1.28 -1.35
CA THR A 156 -6.46 0.91 -1.21
C THR A 156 -6.10 -0.38 -1.92
N GLN A 157 -7.05 -1.32 -2.03
CA GLN A 157 -6.84 -2.59 -2.70
C GLN A 157 -6.59 -2.36 -4.20
N ARG A 158 -7.50 -1.65 -4.87
CA ARG A 158 -7.37 -1.32 -6.29
C ARG A 158 -6.14 -0.44 -6.56
N ASP A 159 -5.91 0.56 -5.72
CA ASP A 159 -4.75 1.45 -5.85
C ASP A 159 -3.42 0.70 -5.70
N SER A 160 -3.35 -0.27 -4.78
CA SER A 160 -2.16 -1.11 -4.61
C SER A 160 -1.89 -1.98 -5.84
N PHE A 161 -2.93 -2.56 -6.46
CA PHE A 161 -2.78 -3.35 -7.69
C PHE A 161 -2.37 -2.48 -8.87
N MET A 162 -2.98 -1.30 -9.02
CA MET A 162 -2.62 -0.34 -10.06
C MET A 162 -1.16 0.11 -9.93
N LEU A 163 -0.70 0.42 -8.70
CA LEU A 163 0.69 0.84 -8.49
C LEU A 163 1.67 -0.30 -8.81
N LYS A 164 1.39 -1.53 -8.35
CA LYS A 164 2.21 -2.71 -8.68
C LYS A 164 2.27 -2.95 -10.18
N ARG A 165 1.13 -2.83 -10.87
CA ARG A 165 1.04 -2.96 -12.33
C ARG A 165 1.84 -1.87 -13.04
N LEU A 166 1.71 -0.62 -12.59
CA LEU A 166 2.46 0.50 -13.15
C LEU A 166 3.97 0.30 -13.02
N ILE A 167 4.45 -0.23 -11.88
CA ILE A 167 5.88 -0.52 -11.69
C ILE A 167 6.36 -1.69 -12.56
N LEU A 168 5.55 -2.74 -12.73
CA LEU A 168 5.93 -3.95 -13.46
C LEU A 168 5.79 -3.82 -14.98
N ASP A 169 4.74 -3.16 -15.46
CA ASP A 169 4.41 -3.09 -16.88
C ASP A 169 4.98 -1.86 -17.58
N THR A 170 5.34 -0.80 -16.84
CA THR A 170 5.88 0.45 -17.42
C THR A 170 7.39 0.37 -17.63
N ASN A 171 7.90 1.05 -18.67
CA ASN A 171 9.34 1.21 -18.86
C ASN A 171 9.97 1.95 -17.66
N PRO A 172 10.99 1.37 -16.99
CA PRO A 172 11.59 1.95 -15.79
C PRO A 172 12.21 3.34 -16.02
N TRP A 173 12.69 3.64 -17.23
CA TRP A 173 13.27 4.94 -17.55
C TRP A 173 12.21 6.05 -17.58
N ILE A 174 11.06 5.78 -18.20
CA ILE A 174 9.94 6.72 -18.25
C ILE A 174 9.39 6.93 -16.84
N LEU A 175 9.22 5.83 -16.09
CA LEU A 175 8.73 5.89 -14.72
C LEU A 175 9.65 6.73 -13.82
N ALA A 176 10.97 6.54 -13.93
CA ALA A 176 11.94 7.32 -13.19
C ALA A 176 11.89 8.81 -13.54
N PHE A 177 11.78 9.14 -14.83
CA PHE A 177 11.63 10.53 -15.27
C PHE A 177 10.35 11.18 -14.71
N SER A 178 9.21 10.49 -14.81
CA SER A 178 7.94 10.98 -14.24
C SER A 178 8.03 11.18 -12.73
N GLY A 179 8.64 10.23 -12.00
CA GLY A 179 8.86 10.35 -10.57
C GLY A 179 9.74 11.55 -10.20
N ALA A 180 10.83 11.78 -10.95
CA ALA A 180 11.71 12.93 -10.76
C ALA A 180 10.98 14.26 -11.03
N PHE A 181 10.17 14.31 -12.08
CA PHE A 181 9.36 15.49 -12.39
C PHE A 181 8.35 15.80 -11.28
N ILE A 182 7.62 14.78 -10.79
CA ILE A 182 6.67 14.93 -9.67
C ILE A 182 7.41 15.42 -8.41
N ALA A 183 8.54 14.81 -8.07
CA ALA A 183 9.33 15.21 -6.91
C ALA A 183 9.81 16.67 -7.03
N MET A 184 10.31 17.07 -8.19
CA MET A 184 10.74 18.44 -8.43
C MET A 184 9.57 19.44 -8.39
N HIS A 185 8.41 19.06 -8.93
CA HIS A 185 7.19 19.86 -8.82
C HIS A 185 6.78 20.05 -7.35
N THR A 186 6.73 18.97 -6.57
CA THR A 186 6.45 19.03 -5.13
C THR A 186 7.47 19.88 -4.36
N LEU A 187 8.76 19.79 -4.71
CA LEU A 187 9.82 20.60 -4.11
C LEU A 187 9.63 22.09 -4.41
N PHE A 188 9.35 22.46 -5.66
CA PHE A 188 9.09 23.86 -6.02
C PHE A 188 7.81 24.38 -5.38
N SER A 189 6.75 23.58 -5.31
CA SER A 189 5.53 23.93 -4.58
C SER A 189 5.79 24.13 -3.09
N MET A 190 6.58 23.27 -2.46
CA MET A 190 6.95 23.41 -1.04
C MET A 190 7.83 24.66 -0.80
N LEU A 191 8.76 24.97 -1.71
CA LEU A 191 9.58 26.16 -1.63
C LEU A 191 8.77 27.44 -1.83
N ALA A 192 7.84 27.45 -2.79
CA ALA A 192 6.90 28.56 -2.99
C ALA A 192 6.04 28.75 -1.73
N PHE A 193 5.47 27.68 -1.19
CA PHE A 193 4.69 27.73 0.05
C PHE A 193 5.51 28.24 1.25
N LYS A 194 6.78 27.80 1.38
CA LYS A 194 7.70 28.31 2.39
C LYS A 194 7.96 29.80 2.20
N ASN A 195 8.15 30.25 0.96
CA ASN A 195 8.35 31.66 0.63
C ASN A 195 7.10 32.49 0.98
N ASP A 196 5.92 31.99 0.63
CA ASP A 196 4.64 32.62 0.97
C ASP A 196 4.47 32.75 2.49
N ILE A 197 4.69 31.68 3.27
CA ILE A 197 4.63 31.74 4.75
C ILE A 197 5.63 32.76 5.29
N GLN A 198 6.86 32.76 4.77
CA GLN A 198 7.90 33.68 5.23
C GLN A 198 7.56 35.14 4.90
N PHE A 199 6.91 35.38 3.75
CA PHE A 199 6.40 36.69 3.37
C PHE A 199 5.35 37.16 4.38
N TRP A 200 4.36 36.32 4.70
CA TRP A 200 3.34 36.65 5.72
C TRP A 200 3.92 36.82 7.12
N ALA A 201 4.92 36.02 7.51
CA ALA A 201 5.54 36.08 8.83
C ALA A 201 6.42 37.33 9.07
N LYS A 202 6.97 37.93 8.00
CA LYS A 202 7.83 39.14 8.08
C LYS A 202 7.11 40.43 7.68
N ASN A 203 5.83 40.38 7.34
CA ASN A 203 5.14 41.55 6.79
C ASN A 203 4.71 42.53 7.89
N GLU A 204 5.44 43.65 8.04
CA GLU A 204 5.05 44.76 8.95
C GLU A 204 4.16 45.82 8.28
N SER A 205 4.01 45.79 6.95
CA SER A 205 3.19 46.75 6.19
C SER A 205 2.28 46.02 5.19
N MET A 206 0.97 46.05 5.43
CA MET A 206 -0.06 45.46 4.56
C MET A 206 -0.36 46.29 3.28
N GLN A 207 0.56 47.14 2.80
CA GLN A 207 0.36 47.87 1.55
C GLN A 207 0.48 46.92 0.35
N GLY A 208 -0.65 46.58 -0.27
CA GLY A 208 -0.73 45.77 -1.48
C GLY A 208 -1.50 44.44 -1.34
N LEU A 209 -1.85 44.03 -0.11
CA LEU A 209 -2.71 42.87 0.15
C LEU A 209 -4.11 43.36 0.55
N SER A 210 -5.10 43.09 -0.29
CA SER A 210 -6.50 43.37 0.07
C SER A 210 -6.96 42.30 1.07
N ALA A 211 -6.89 42.61 2.37
CA ALA A 211 -7.46 41.77 3.43
C ALA A 211 -8.93 41.40 3.14
N ARG A 212 -9.65 42.30 2.45
CA ARG A 212 -11.01 42.08 1.97
C ARG A 212 -11.11 40.94 0.95
N SER A 213 -10.19 40.83 -0.02
CA SER A 213 -10.24 39.72 -0.99
C SER A 213 -9.84 38.37 -0.36
N MET A 214 -8.92 38.38 0.62
CA MET A 214 -8.52 37.19 1.35
C MET A 214 -9.66 36.62 2.21
N VAL A 215 -10.39 37.50 2.93
CA VAL A 215 -11.58 37.09 3.71
C VAL A 215 -12.70 36.59 2.80
N ILE A 216 -12.93 37.23 1.64
CA ILE A 216 -13.93 36.77 0.67
C ILE A 216 -13.53 35.40 0.10
N SER A 217 -12.26 35.19 -0.26
CA SER A 217 -11.77 33.90 -0.75
C SER A 217 -11.91 32.79 0.30
N TRP A 218 -11.52 33.07 1.54
CA TRP A 218 -11.70 32.15 2.67
C TRP A 218 -13.17 31.83 2.92
N PHE A 219 -14.06 32.83 2.87
CA PHE A 219 -15.49 32.64 3.03
C PHE A 219 -16.10 31.82 1.87
N CYS A 220 -15.68 32.05 0.62
CA CYS A 220 -16.07 31.23 -0.52
C CYS A 220 -15.57 29.78 -0.39
N GLN A 221 -14.36 29.57 0.14
CA GLN A 221 -13.83 28.23 0.44
C GLN A 221 -14.62 27.54 1.55
N VAL A 222 -15.03 28.27 2.59
CA VAL A 222 -15.90 27.76 3.65
C VAL A 222 -17.27 27.39 3.10
N ILE A 223 -17.91 28.24 2.27
CA ILE A 223 -19.20 27.93 1.62
C ILE A 223 -19.06 26.71 0.73
N THR A 224 -17.99 26.61 -0.07
CA THR A 224 -17.75 25.46 -0.95
C THR A 224 -17.53 24.18 -0.12
N GLY A 225 -16.80 24.28 0.99
CA GLY A 225 -16.60 23.18 1.93
C GLY A 225 -17.91 22.74 2.60
N LEU A 226 -18.74 23.70 3.03
CA LEU A 226 -20.06 23.43 3.60
C LEU A 226 -21.00 22.82 2.55
N TYR A 227 -20.97 23.31 1.31
CA TYR A 227 -21.73 22.75 0.20
C TYR A 227 -21.30 21.30 -0.09
N LEU A 228 -19.99 21.01 -0.10
CA LEU A 228 -19.48 19.65 -0.28
C LEU A 228 -19.84 18.73 0.89
N LEU A 229 -19.92 19.25 2.12
CA LEU A 229 -20.32 18.49 3.30
C LEU A 229 -21.84 18.24 3.31
N ASP A 230 -22.64 19.24 2.96
CA ASP A 230 -24.10 19.14 2.88
C ASP A 230 -24.52 18.22 1.73
N SER A 231 -23.88 18.34 0.55
CA SER A 231 -24.11 17.43 -0.58
C SER A 231 -23.65 15.99 -0.31
N GLN A 232 -22.69 15.77 0.60
CA GLN A 232 -22.37 14.42 1.10
C GLN A 232 -23.51 13.83 1.95
N GLU A 233 -24.32 14.65 2.64
CA GLU A 233 -25.49 14.18 3.40
C GLU A 233 -26.76 14.10 2.53
N THR A 234 -26.92 14.95 1.51
CA THR A 234 -28.09 14.92 0.60
C THR A 234 -27.99 13.90 -0.54
N SER A 235 -26.81 13.30 -0.77
CA SER A 235 -26.59 12.23 -1.75
C SER A 235 -26.53 10.83 -1.09
N LYS A 236 -27.41 10.58 -0.12
CA LYS A 236 -27.76 9.22 0.34
C LYS A 236 -29.13 8.81 -0.19
#